data_AF-A0A6M1PRC5-F1
#
_entry.id   AF-A0A6M1PRC5-F1
#
_cell.length_a   1.000
_cell.length_b   1.000
_cell.length_c   1.000
_cell.angle_alpha   90.00
_cell.angle_beta   90.00
_cell.angle_gamma   90.00
#
_symmetry.space_group_name_H-M   'P 1'
#
loop_
_entity.id
_entity.type
_entity.pdbx_description
1 polymer ?
#
loop_
_entity_poly.entity_id
_entity_poly.type
_entity_poly.pdbx_seq_one_letter_code
_entity_poly.pdbx_strand_id
1 'polypeptide(L)'
;MEPFKLLGTIAVVCGAVSFSWMGFKKKLKSTSLPVRKLGKLLHRVHQFKGWTALVLILVHGAYYLITKLHDDKIFTGLAAFLILLALAGYGWLIKRVRNKWMRKVHFFLSLIWIPLLLLHAGGSAIVTGVITAVVWAGAALLERRTEPKAA
;
A
#
# COMPACT_ATOMS: atom_id res chain seq x y z
N MET A 1 -20.96 6.19 11.62
CA MET A 1 -19.95 5.27 11.04
C MET A 1 -19.35 4.49 12.21
N GLU A 2 -19.37 3.15 12.22
CA GLU A 2 -18.75 2.38 13.31
C GLU A 2 -17.24 2.66 13.37
N PRO A 3 -16.68 3.01 14.55
CA PRO A 3 -15.27 3.42 14.67
C PRO A 3 -14.29 2.35 14.16
N PHE A 4 -14.57 1.07 14.40
CA PHE A 4 -13.71 -0.03 13.93
C PHE A 4 -13.73 -0.19 12.40
N LYS A 5 -14.86 0.04 11.74
CA LYS A 5 -14.93 0.05 10.25
C LYS A 5 -14.14 1.21 9.66
N LEU A 6 -14.13 2.36 10.34
CA LEU A 6 -13.30 3.50 9.97
C LEU A 6 -11.80 3.16 10.09
N LEU A 7 -11.37 2.46 11.15
CA LEU A 7 -9.98 2.00 11.28
C LEU A 7 -9.56 1.13 10.09
N GLY A 8 -10.41 0.17 9.68
CA GLY A 8 -10.15 -0.65 8.50
C GLY A 8 -10.01 0.18 7.22
N THR A 9 -10.89 1.17 7.03
CA THR A 9 -10.82 2.09 5.88
C THR A 9 -9.53 2.93 5.89
N ILE A 10 -9.14 3.49 7.04
CA ILE A 10 -7.89 4.25 7.18
C ILE A 10 -6.68 3.34 6.92
N ALA A 11 -6.74 2.07 7.33
CA ALA A 11 -5.68 1.11 7.07
C ALA A 11 -5.51 0.83 5.57
N VAL A 12 -6.61 0.68 4.81
CA VAL A 12 -6.58 0.55 3.35
C VAL A 12 -5.94 1.79 2.71
N VAL A 13 -6.30 2.99 3.16
CA VAL A 13 -5.66 4.25 2.69
C VAL A 13 -4.17 4.26 2.99
N CYS A 14 -3.76 3.86 4.20
CA CYS A 14 -2.34 3.76 4.56
C CYS A 14 -1.60 2.74 3.69
N GLY A 15 -2.24 1.60 3.41
CA GLY A 15 -1.76 0.59 2.48
C GLY A 15 -1.55 1.15 1.08
N ALA A 16 -2.51 1.89 0.54
CA ALA A 16 -2.43 2.53 -0.77
C ALA A 16 -1.31 3.59 -0.86
N VAL A 17 -1.14 4.41 0.19
CA VAL A 17 -0.02 5.39 0.26
C VAL A 17 1.33 4.67 0.31
N SER A 18 1.43 3.58 1.09
CA SER A 18 2.64 2.76 1.12
C SER A 18 2.93 2.12 -0.24
N PHE A 19 1.91 1.52 -0.86
CA PHE A 19 2.00 0.87 -2.17
C PHE A 19 2.37 1.86 -3.29
N SER A 20 1.91 3.11 -3.19
CA SER A 20 2.23 4.18 -4.16
C SER A 20 3.72 4.38 -4.36
N TRP A 21 4.56 4.05 -3.36
CA TRP A 21 6.01 4.04 -3.50
C TRP A 21 6.51 3.21 -4.69
N MET A 22 5.82 2.13 -5.04
CA MET A 22 6.18 1.27 -6.16
C MET A 22 6.23 2.00 -7.50
N GLY A 23 5.26 2.89 -7.76
CA GLY A 23 5.23 3.72 -8.97
C GLY A 23 6.29 4.82 -8.98
N PHE A 24 6.76 5.25 -7.80
CA PHE A 24 7.70 6.37 -7.65
C PHE A 24 9.14 5.96 -7.36
N LYS A 25 9.43 4.68 -7.11
CA LYS A 25 10.78 4.21 -6.76
C LYS A 25 11.86 4.57 -7.80
N LYS A 26 11.48 4.61 -9.08
CA LYS A 26 12.36 4.99 -10.19
C LYS A 26 12.38 6.51 -10.44
N LYS A 27 11.47 7.27 -9.83
CA LYS A 27 11.25 8.71 -10.05
C LYS A 27 12.01 9.60 -9.06
N LEU A 28 12.86 9.04 -8.20
CA LEU A 28 13.68 9.80 -7.24
C LEU A 28 14.67 10.78 -7.89
N LYS A 29 15.04 10.51 -9.15
CA LYS A 29 15.94 11.35 -9.96
C LYS A 29 15.23 12.02 -11.13
N SER A 30 13.90 12.11 -11.09
CA SER A 30 13.11 12.78 -12.13
C SER A 30 13.57 14.22 -12.36
N THR A 31 13.57 14.66 -13.61
CA THR A 31 13.81 16.06 -14.02
C THR A 31 12.67 16.97 -13.54
N SER A 32 11.46 16.42 -13.45
CA SER A 32 10.28 17.11 -12.92
C SER A 32 10.39 17.33 -11.41
N LEU A 33 10.54 18.61 -10.99
CA LEU A 33 10.65 18.96 -9.57
C LEU A 33 9.47 18.45 -8.71
N PRO A 34 8.19 18.59 -9.12
CA PRO A 34 7.06 18.09 -8.34
C PRO A 34 7.08 16.56 -8.20
N VAL A 35 7.33 15.83 -9.29
CA VAL A 35 7.37 14.35 -9.27
C VAL A 35 8.52 13.83 -8.42
N ARG A 36 9.69 14.49 -8.50
CA ARG A 36 10.84 14.18 -7.65
C ARG A 36 10.53 14.42 -6.16
N LYS A 37 9.90 15.55 -5.81
CA LYS A 37 9.50 15.87 -4.42
C LYS A 37 8.50 14.84 -3.90
N LEU A 38 7.47 14.52 -4.69
CA LEU A 38 6.48 13.50 -4.33
C LEU A 38 7.13 12.12 -4.15
N GLY A 39 8.04 11.72 -5.05
CA GLY A 39 8.77 10.47 -4.92
C GLY A 39 9.61 10.39 -3.64
N LYS A 40 10.29 11.47 -3.25
CA LYS A 40 11.03 11.54 -1.97
C LYS A 40 10.10 11.48 -0.76
N LEU A 41 8.94 12.13 -0.83
CA LEU A 41 7.93 12.05 0.23
C LEU A 41 7.43 10.62 0.41
N LEU A 42 7.00 9.97 -0.68
CA LEU A 42 6.55 8.57 -0.67
C LEU A 42 7.65 7.63 -0.17
N HIS A 43 8.90 7.84 -0.57
CA HIS A 43 10.04 7.09 -0.04
C HIS A 43 10.18 7.25 1.48
N ARG A 44 9.97 8.44 2.03
CA ARG A 44 10.07 8.68 3.47
C ARG A 44 8.92 8.03 4.23
N VAL A 45 7.70 8.11 3.71
CA VAL A 45 6.50 7.70 4.45
C VAL A 45 6.08 6.25 4.24
N HIS A 46 6.55 5.55 3.19
CA HIS A 46 6.05 4.20 2.87
C HIS A 46 6.17 3.22 4.05
N GLN A 47 7.31 3.21 4.75
CA GLN A 47 7.50 2.31 5.88
C GLN A 47 6.57 2.66 7.03
N PHE A 48 6.50 3.94 7.39
CA PHE A 48 5.63 4.42 8.45
C PHE A 48 4.17 4.05 8.16
N LYS A 49 3.68 4.34 6.96
CA LYS A 49 2.30 4.01 6.54
C LYS A 49 2.05 2.50 6.47
N GLY A 50 3.03 1.69 6.06
CA GLY A 50 2.93 0.24 6.13
C GLY A 50 2.74 -0.28 7.56
N TRP A 51 3.53 0.22 8.51
CA TRP A 51 3.38 -0.13 9.93
C TRP A 51 2.06 0.37 10.52
N THR A 52 1.66 1.59 10.21
CA THR A 52 0.36 2.13 10.64
C THR A 52 -0.80 1.26 10.11
N ALA A 53 -0.76 0.84 8.85
CA ALA A 53 -1.76 -0.06 8.29
C ALA A 53 -1.85 -1.38 9.05
N LEU A 54 -0.70 -1.98 9.41
CA LEU A 54 -0.65 -3.23 10.16
C LEU A 54 -1.28 -3.07 11.55
N VAL A 55 -0.94 -2.02 12.30
CA VAL A 55 -1.51 -1.75 13.63
C VAL A 55 -3.01 -1.53 13.56
N LEU A 56 -3.48 -0.73 12.59
CA LEU A 56 -4.90 -0.46 12.41
C LEU A 56 -5.70 -1.72 12.05
N ILE A 57 -5.17 -2.58 11.16
CA ILE A 57 -5.82 -3.84 10.80
C ILE A 57 -5.79 -4.82 11.98
N LEU A 58 -4.73 -4.84 12.78
CA LEU A 58 -4.68 -5.68 13.98
C LEU A 58 -5.81 -5.31 14.95
N VAL A 59 -6.00 -4.01 15.23
CA VAL A 59 -7.08 -3.54 16.12
C VAL A 59 -8.46 -3.79 15.50
N HIS A 60 -8.65 -3.44 14.23
CA HIS A 60 -9.89 -3.68 13.49
C HIS A 60 -10.26 -5.17 13.45
N GLY A 61 -9.30 -6.02 13.09
CA GLY A 61 -9.47 -7.46 12.95
C GLY A 61 -9.72 -8.15 14.29
N ALA A 62 -8.95 -7.81 15.33
CA ALA A 62 -9.16 -8.36 16.67
C ALA A 62 -10.57 -8.06 17.20
N TYR A 63 -11.06 -6.84 17.01
CA TYR A 63 -12.43 -6.48 17.39
C TYR A 63 -13.47 -7.34 16.70
N TYR A 64 -13.42 -7.48 15.36
CA TYR A 64 -14.41 -8.26 14.63
C TYR A 64 -14.27 -9.78 14.82
N LEU A 65 -13.07 -10.27 15.09
CA LEU A 65 -12.86 -11.69 15.44
C LEU A 65 -13.56 -12.04 16.76
N ILE A 66 -13.52 -11.13 17.74
CA ILE A 66 -14.15 -11.33 19.06
C ILE A 66 -15.67 -11.10 18.97
N THR A 67 -16.10 -10.05 18.27
CA THR A 67 -17.50 -9.59 18.31
C THR A 67 -18.39 -10.18 17.20
N LYS A 68 -17.81 -10.69 16.10
CA LYS A 68 -18.54 -11.15 14.92
C LYS A 68 -17.95 -12.43 14.30
N LEU A 69 -17.54 -13.39 15.13
CA LEU A 69 -16.82 -14.61 14.70
C LEU A 69 -17.49 -15.42 13.57
N HIS A 70 -18.81 -15.31 13.39
CA HIS A 70 -19.58 -16.02 12.37
C HIS A 70 -19.77 -15.23 11.06
N ASP A 71 -19.12 -14.08 10.88
CA ASP A 71 -19.18 -13.31 9.63
C ASP A 71 -18.28 -13.94 8.57
N ASP A 72 -18.85 -14.31 7.42
CA ASP A 72 -18.13 -14.92 6.28
C ASP A 72 -16.95 -14.05 5.79
N LYS A 73 -16.97 -12.74 6.05
CA LYS A 73 -15.87 -11.83 5.71
C LYS A 73 -14.63 -12.01 6.57
N ILE A 74 -14.69 -12.77 7.66
CA ILE A 74 -13.53 -13.03 8.52
C ILE A 74 -12.44 -13.77 7.75
N PHE A 75 -12.79 -14.76 6.91
CA PHE A 75 -11.78 -15.53 6.18
C PHE A 75 -11.02 -14.68 5.17
N THR A 76 -11.72 -13.83 4.42
CA THR A 76 -11.07 -12.90 3.48
C THR A 76 -10.25 -11.83 4.22
N GLY A 77 -10.72 -11.38 5.39
CA GLY A 77 -10.00 -10.45 6.25
C GLY A 77 -8.72 -11.04 6.84
N LEU A 78 -8.78 -12.28 7.31
CA LEU A 78 -7.64 -13.01 7.85
C LEU A 78 -6.59 -13.27 6.76
N ALA A 79 -7.02 -13.69 5.57
CA ALA A 79 -6.12 -13.85 4.42
C ALA A 79 -5.42 -12.52 4.06
N ALA A 80 -6.17 -11.42 3.98
CA ALA A 80 -5.60 -10.10 3.72
C ALA A 80 -4.63 -9.65 4.83
N PHE A 81 -4.94 -9.94 6.10
CA PHE A 81 -4.07 -9.64 7.23
C PHE A 81 -2.77 -10.44 7.19
N LEU A 82 -2.83 -11.75 6.92
CA LEU A 82 -1.64 -12.61 6.83
C LEU A 82 -0.67 -12.13 5.73
N ILE A 83 -1.20 -11.71 4.57
CA ILE A 83 -0.37 -11.12 3.52
C ILE A 83 0.24 -9.79 3.95
N LEU A 84 -0.51 -8.93 4.65
CA LEU A 84 0.04 -7.67 5.18
C LEU A 84 1.12 -7.92 6.25
N LEU A 85 0.92 -8.90 7.12
CA LEU A 85 1.89 -9.31 8.13
C LEU A 85 3.17 -9.85 7.47
N ALA A 86 3.03 -10.68 6.43
CA ALA A 86 4.16 -11.13 5.63
C ALA A 86 4.87 -9.94 4.95
N LEU A 87 4.13 -8.99 4.37
CA LEU A 87 4.72 -7.77 3.80
C LEU A 87 5.56 -6.99 4.82
N ALA A 88 5.06 -6.80 6.04
CA ALA A 88 5.78 -6.14 7.12
C ALA A 88 7.06 -6.91 7.50
N GLY A 89 6.95 -8.24 7.67
CA GLY A 89 8.09 -9.11 7.97
C GLY A 89 9.18 -9.06 6.89
N TYR A 90 8.81 -9.26 5.62
CA TYR A 90 9.74 -9.15 4.50
C TYR A 90 10.33 -7.73 4.39
N GLY A 91 9.52 -6.69 4.60
CA GLY A 91 9.97 -5.29 4.60
C GLY A 91 11.03 -5.01 5.66
N TRP A 92 10.87 -5.59 6.85
CA TRP A 92 11.84 -5.52 7.94
C TRP A 92 13.12 -6.33 7.65
N LEU A 93 12.98 -7.51 7.03
CA LEU A 93 14.10 -8.39 6.69
C LEU A 93 14.96 -7.89 5.52
N ILE A 94 14.38 -7.18 4.54
CA ILE A 94 15.12 -6.67 3.36
C ILE A 94 16.34 -5.84 3.75
N LYS A 95 16.24 -5.06 4.84
CA LYS A 95 17.35 -4.24 5.33
C LYS A 95 18.46 -5.05 6.00
N ARG A 96 18.15 -6.25 6.50
CA ARG A 96 19.06 -7.09 7.30
C ARG A 96 19.74 -8.16 6.46
N VAL A 97 18.96 -8.91 5.68
CA VAL A 97 19.46 -10.08 4.94
C VAL A 97 20.02 -9.71 3.56
N ARG A 98 19.75 -8.48 3.07
CA ARG A 98 20.23 -7.92 1.77
C ARG A 98 20.06 -8.83 0.54
N ASN A 99 19.16 -9.81 0.60
CA ASN A 99 18.91 -10.77 -0.48
C ASN A 99 17.95 -10.19 -1.56
N LYS A 100 18.27 -10.38 -2.85
CA LYS A 100 17.42 -9.97 -3.99
C LYS A 100 16.06 -10.68 -3.98
N TRP A 101 16.01 -11.93 -3.53
CA TRP A 101 14.78 -12.72 -3.42
C TRP A 101 13.77 -12.08 -2.46
N MET A 102 14.23 -11.57 -1.31
CA MET A 102 13.37 -10.90 -0.33
C MET A 102 12.60 -9.72 -0.94
N ARG A 103 13.26 -8.95 -1.83
CA ARG A 103 12.61 -7.83 -2.54
C ARG A 103 11.59 -8.30 -3.56
N LYS A 104 11.85 -9.43 -4.24
CA LYS A 104 10.90 -10.04 -5.19
C LYS A 104 9.66 -10.54 -4.45
N VAL A 105 9.84 -11.28 -3.35
CA VAL A 105 8.72 -11.79 -2.55
C VAL A 105 7.88 -10.64 -1.98
N HIS A 106 8.52 -9.62 -1.38
CA HIS A 106 7.80 -8.43 -0.91
C HIS A 106 6.99 -7.75 -2.03
N PHE A 107 7.56 -7.66 -3.23
CA PHE A 107 6.84 -7.12 -4.39
C PHE A 107 5.64 -7.99 -4.79
N PHE A 108 5.82 -9.29 -4.97
CA PHE A 108 4.71 -10.18 -5.35
C PHE A 108 3.61 -10.24 -4.29
N LEU A 109 3.98 -10.26 -3.00
CA LEU A 109 3.01 -10.16 -1.91
C LEU A 109 2.17 -8.89 -2.00
N SER A 110 2.77 -7.75 -2.37
CA SER A 110 2.03 -6.49 -2.52
C SER A 110 1.05 -6.50 -3.69
N LEU A 111 1.35 -7.26 -4.74
CA LEU A 111 0.41 -7.46 -5.84
C LEU A 111 -0.73 -8.40 -5.45
N ILE A 112 -0.43 -9.52 -4.78
CA ILE A 112 -1.42 -10.50 -4.31
C ILE A 112 -2.36 -9.89 -3.25
N TRP A 113 -1.88 -8.92 -2.49
CA TRP A 113 -2.68 -8.24 -1.49
C TRP A 113 -3.86 -7.45 -2.10
N ILE A 114 -3.70 -6.92 -3.32
CA ILE A 114 -4.73 -6.10 -4.00
C ILE A 114 -6.04 -6.88 -4.22
N PRO A 115 -6.07 -8.07 -4.87
CA PRO A 115 -7.32 -8.81 -5.05
C PRO A 115 -7.95 -9.22 -3.70
N LEU A 116 -7.15 -9.56 -2.68
CA LEU A 116 -7.69 -9.85 -1.35
C LEU A 116 -8.34 -8.63 -0.70
N LEU A 117 -7.75 -7.44 -0.87
CA LEU A 117 -8.36 -6.19 -0.42
C LEU A 117 -9.65 -5.87 -1.19
N LEU A 118 -9.73 -6.18 -2.48
CA LEU A 118 -10.97 -6.01 -3.24
C LEU A 118 -12.09 -6.91 -2.71
N LEU A 119 -11.78 -8.19 -2.42
CA LEU A 119 -12.75 -9.14 -1.87
C LEU A 119 -13.21 -8.73 -0.46
N HIS A 120 -12.30 -8.26 0.38
CA HIS A 120 -12.61 -7.95 1.79
C HIS A 120 -13.16 -6.52 1.99
N ALA A 121 -12.47 -5.52 1.47
CA ALA A 121 -12.72 -4.10 1.73
C ALA A 121 -13.59 -3.41 0.66
N GLY A 122 -13.86 -4.10 -0.46
CA GLY A 122 -14.81 -3.69 -1.49
C GLY A 122 -14.59 -2.26 -1.99
N GLY A 123 -15.62 -1.41 -1.86
CA GLY A 123 -15.59 -0.03 -2.36
C GLY A 123 -14.41 0.81 -1.87
N SER A 124 -13.96 0.62 -0.62
CA SER A 124 -12.80 1.37 -0.11
C SER A 124 -11.49 1.01 -0.81
N ALA A 125 -11.30 -0.27 -1.16
CA ALA A 125 -10.17 -0.73 -1.96
C ALA A 125 -10.26 -0.23 -3.41
N ILE A 126 -11.46 -0.20 -3.99
CA ILE A 126 -11.68 0.33 -5.35
C ILE A 126 -11.32 1.81 -5.40
N VAL A 127 -11.90 2.64 -4.53
CA VAL A 127 -11.67 4.10 -4.52
C VAL A 127 -10.18 4.41 -4.32
N THR A 128 -9.54 3.78 -3.34
CA THR A 128 -8.10 4.01 -3.07
C THR A 128 -7.21 3.50 -4.20
N GLY A 129 -7.58 2.39 -4.85
CA GLY A 129 -6.91 1.88 -6.05
C GLY A 129 -6.99 2.84 -7.22
N VAL A 130 -8.18 3.40 -7.50
CA VAL A 130 -8.39 4.40 -8.56
C VAL A 130 -7.57 5.65 -8.28
N ILE A 131 -7.60 6.18 -7.06
CA ILE A 131 -6.80 7.35 -6.67
C ILE A 131 -5.31 7.08 -6.88
N THR A 132 -4.82 5.90 -6.48
CA THR A 132 -3.43 5.50 -6.66
C THR A 132 -3.04 5.49 -8.15
N ALA A 133 -3.90 4.90 -9.00
CA ALA A 133 -3.68 4.87 -10.44
C ALA A 133 -3.66 6.27 -11.06
N VAL A 134 -4.59 7.15 -10.66
CA VAL A 134 -4.63 8.55 -11.11
C VAL A 134 -3.36 9.30 -10.72
N VAL A 135 -2.88 9.13 -9.48
CA VAL A 135 -1.62 9.74 -9.03
C VAL A 135 -0.43 9.26 -9.86
N TRP A 136 -0.37 7.97 -10.18
CA TRP A 136 0.69 7.40 -11.03
C TRP A 136 0.64 7.93 -12.46
N ALA A 137 -0.54 7.96 -13.07
CA ALA A 137 -0.76 8.48 -14.41
C ALA A 137 -0.44 9.97 -14.50
N GLY A 138 -0.91 10.77 -13.53
CA GLY A 138 -0.62 12.20 -13.44
C GLY A 138 0.87 12.49 -13.31
N ALA A 139 1.59 11.71 -12.50
CA ALA A 139 3.04 11.84 -12.40
C ALA A 139 3.75 11.50 -13.72
N ALA A 140 3.32 10.46 -14.43
CA ALA A 140 3.87 10.10 -15.73
C ALA A 140 3.60 11.19 -16.78
N LEU A 141 2.40 11.78 -16.80
CA LEU A 141 2.06 12.88 -17.69
C LEU A 141 2.91 14.12 -17.41
N LEU A 142 3.11 14.45 -16.13
CA LEU A 142 3.90 15.61 -15.73
C LEU A 142 5.38 15.45 -16.09
N GLU A 143 5.95 14.25 -15.95
CA GLU A 143 7.30 13.95 -16.43
C GLU A 143 7.43 14.18 -17.93
N ARG A 144 6.53 13.60 -18.74
CA ARG A 144 6.54 13.79 -20.21
C ARG A 144 6.47 15.26 -20.63
N ARG A 145 5.78 16.11 -19.85
CA ARG A 145 5.67 17.55 -20.13
C ARG A 145 6.90 18.36 -19.70
N THR A 146 7.73 17.81 -18.83
CA THR A 146 8.91 18.50 -18.26
C THR A 146 10.22 17.89 -18.73
N GLU A 147 10.17 16.82 -19.52
CA GLU A 147 11.31 16.33 -20.27
C GLU A 147 11.76 17.39 -21.30
N PRO A 148 13.06 17.70 -21.38
CA PRO A 148 13.58 18.55 -22.44
C PRO A 148 13.20 17.93 -23.79
N LYS A 149 12.58 18.69 -24.69
CA LYS A 149 12.40 18.24 -26.06
C LYS A 149 13.78 17.99 -26.65
N ALA A 150 14.00 16.81 -27.24
CA ALA A 150 15.19 16.55 -28.02
C ALA A 150 15.27 17.61 -29.13
N ALA A 151 16.43 18.25 -29.24
CA ALA A 151 16.73 19.25 -30.27
C ALA A 151 16.83 18.58 -31.65
#